data_AF-A0A4P2VXR6-F1
#
_entry.id   AF-A0A4P2VXR6-F1
#
_cell.length_a   1.000
_cell.length_b   1.000
_cell.length_c   1.000
_cell.angle_alpha   90.00
_cell.angle_beta   90.00
_cell.angle_gamma   90.00
#
_symmetry.space_group_name_H-M   'P 1'
#
loop_
_entity.id
_entity.type
_entity.pdbx_description
1 polymer ?
#
loop_
_entity_poly.entity_id
_entity_poly.type
_entity_poly.pdbx_seq_one_letter_code
_entity_poly.pdbx_strand_id
1 'polypeptide(L)'
;MQKPDPIEDTVQTVEFKMYIENSIKPVLLNVKKKKTSADVKVVSFPNHFLGSLAFRKNFVNPDECNNVKNTARLYKVNSSSGSRTGIKLMVRNANLRIDLNSYIKFADQDFEVDVKKFISKKLGISEFQIKYDNNFKLTDANIDITYKEQAISNLIDEKHEFDESLHDFKNIIMNTKGYTSVQNKFKDLVCDLYSGNAKLTMEFKGRYNEDDKDFIALVNFDNIKSINESN
;
A
#
# COMPACT_ATOMS: atom_id res chain seq x y z
N MET A 1 21.98 53.09 -17.16
CA MET A 1 20.93 52.08 -16.90
C MET A 1 21.61 50.72 -16.76
N GLN A 2 21.64 50.16 -15.55
CA GLN A 2 22.09 48.78 -15.33
C GLN A 2 21.09 47.83 -16.02
N LYS A 3 21.60 46.88 -16.82
CA LYS A 3 20.78 45.77 -17.32
C LYS A 3 20.22 45.01 -16.12
N PRO A 4 18.95 44.58 -16.12
CA PRO A 4 18.46 43.67 -15.11
C PRO A 4 19.29 42.39 -15.15
N ASP A 5 19.73 41.92 -13.98
CA ASP A 5 20.46 40.65 -13.84
C ASP A 5 19.67 39.52 -14.52
N PRO A 6 20.36 38.58 -15.19
CA PRO A 6 19.68 37.43 -15.78
C PRO A 6 19.00 36.65 -14.66
N ILE A 7 17.68 36.45 -14.80
CA ILE A 7 16.92 35.55 -13.93
C ILE A 7 17.46 34.14 -14.23
N GLU A 8 18.25 33.58 -13.32
CA GLU A 8 18.62 32.17 -13.39
C GLU A 8 17.38 31.32 -13.11
N ASP A 9 16.61 31.05 -14.16
CA ASP A 9 15.63 29.98 -14.23
C ASP A 9 16.41 28.64 -14.21
N THR A 10 16.88 28.25 -13.02
CA THR A 10 17.55 26.97 -12.82
C THR A 10 16.52 25.90 -12.50
N VAL A 11 16.41 24.92 -13.40
CA VAL A 11 15.65 23.69 -13.16
C VAL A 11 16.60 22.66 -12.56
N GLN A 12 16.27 22.16 -11.38
CA GLN A 12 17.03 21.12 -10.70
C GLN A 12 16.13 19.94 -10.37
N THR A 13 16.60 18.72 -10.63
CA THR A 13 15.98 17.51 -10.10
C THR A 13 16.48 17.26 -8.68
N VAL A 14 15.55 17.06 -7.75
CA VAL A 14 15.83 16.82 -6.34
C VAL A 14 15.19 15.52 -5.89
N GLU A 15 15.96 14.72 -5.16
CA GLU A 15 15.47 13.54 -4.47
C GLU A 15 14.73 13.93 -3.19
N PHE A 16 13.45 13.57 -3.12
CA PHE A 16 12.64 13.63 -1.92
C PHE A 16 12.47 12.21 -1.36
N LYS A 17 13.11 11.95 -0.23
CA LYS A 17 12.94 10.68 0.48
C LYS A 17 11.64 10.76 1.26
N MET A 18 10.59 10.11 0.75
CA MET A 18 9.43 9.83 1.58
C MET A 18 9.88 8.98 2.77
N TYR A 19 9.26 9.18 3.93
CA TYR A 19 9.43 8.30 5.08
C TYR A 19 8.65 6.98 4.84
N ILE A 20 9.02 6.26 3.78
CA ILE A 20 8.60 4.89 3.52
C ILE A 20 9.71 4.03 4.10
N GLU A 21 9.44 3.44 5.26
CA GLU A 21 10.33 2.47 5.89
C GLU A 21 10.65 1.39 4.83
N ASN A 22 11.88 1.39 4.32
CA ASN A 22 12.39 0.46 3.29
C ASN A 22 12.06 0.75 1.80
N SER A 23 11.72 1.99 1.39
CA SER A 23 11.80 2.32 -0.04
C SER A 23 13.27 2.41 -0.50
N ILE A 24 13.62 1.62 -1.51
CA ILE A 24 14.98 1.59 -2.09
C ILE A 24 15.22 2.83 -2.98
N LYS A 25 14.16 3.49 -3.45
CA LYS A 25 14.22 4.66 -4.35
C LYS A 25 13.51 5.88 -3.74
N PRO A 26 14.00 7.11 -3.98
CA PRO A 26 13.29 8.33 -3.58
C PRO A 26 12.17 8.69 -4.56
N VAL A 27 11.31 9.63 -4.17
CA VAL A 27 10.49 10.40 -5.12
C VAL A 27 11.40 11.40 -5.81
N LEU A 28 11.29 11.54 -7.12
CA LEU A 28 12.02 12.55 -7.88
C LEU A 28 11.12 13.76 -8.11
N LEU A 29 11.62 14.93 -7.73
CA LEU A 29 10.97 16.21 -7.93
C LEU A 29 11.75 17.05 -8.93
N ASN A 30 11.08 17.73 -9.84
CA ASN A 30 11.65 18.83 -10.60
C ASN A 30 11.29 20.13 -9.90
N VAL A 31 12.32 20.93 -9.60
CA VAL A 31 12.19 22.21 -8.90
C VAL A 31 12.71 23.29 -9.82
N LYS A 32 11.81 24.18 -10.25
CA LYS A 32 12.17 25.40 -10.99
C LYS A 32 12.27 26.54 -10.00
N LYS A 33 13.50 26.93 -9.65
CA LYS A 33 13.74 28.08 -8.76
C LYS A 33 13.52 29.39 -9.53
N LYS A 34 12.85 30.33 -8.89
CA LYS A 34 12.69 31.72 -9.32
C LYS A 34 13.31 32.63 -8.26
N LYS A 35 13.36 33.94 -8.52
CA LYS A 35 13.96 34.93 -7.62
C LYS A 35 13.44 34.87 -6.17
N THR A 36 12.14 34.64 -5.99
CA THR A 36 11.47 34.64 -4.66
C THR A 36 10.47 33.49 -4.50
N SER A 37 10.48 32.52 -5.41
CA SER A 37 9.50 31.43 -5.42
C SER A 37 10.10 30.18 -6.06
N ALA A 38 9.38 29.07 -5.97
CA ALA A 38 9.72 27.86 -6.69
C ALA A 38 8.44 27.17 -7.21
N ASP A 39 8.54 26.57 -8.39
CA ASP A 39 7.53 25.63 -8.87
C ASP A 39 8.08 24.22 -8.71
N VAL A 40 7.28 23.32 -8.14
CA VAL A 40 7.65 21.93 -7.87
C VAL A 40 6.67 21.01 -8.57
N LYS A 41 7.22 20.03 -9.30
CA LYS A 41 6.45 18.96 -9.96
C LYS A 41 7.06 17.61 -9.60
N VAL A 42 6.21 16.62 -9.35
CA VAL A 42 6.66 15.22 -9.23
C VAL A 42 7.00 14.68 -10.61
N VAL A 43 8.19 14.10 -10.73
CA VAL A 43 8.68 13.45 -11.97
C VAL A 43 8.37 11.97 -11.93
N SER A 44 8.65 11.32 -10.80
CA SER A 44 8.41 9.89 -10.62
C SER A 44 8.31 9.52 -9.14
N PHE A 45 7.49 8.52 -8.86
CA PHE A 45 7.46 7.83 -7.56
C PHE A 45 8.37 6.59 -7.57
N PRO A 46 8.70 6.02 -6.39
CA PRO A 46 9.30 4.70 -6.31
C PRO A 46 8.41 3.64 -6.94
N ASN A 47 8.99 2.79 -7.79
CA ASN A 47 8.24 1.73 -8.48
C ASN A 47 8.11 0.44 -7.67
N HIS A 48 8.88 0.30 -6.57
CA HIS A 48 8.79 -0.83 -5.64
C HIS A 48 9.01 -0.35 -4.20
N PHE A 49 8.16 -0.80 -3.28
CA PHE A 49 8.22 -0.41 -1.87
C PHE A 49 7.55 -1.48 -0.99
N LEU A 50 7.91 -1.47 0.29
CA LEU A 50 7.34 -2.36 1.29
C LEU A 50 6.16 -1.67 1.99
N GLY A 51 5.01 -2.32 1.94
CA GLY A 51 3.86 -1.99 2.77
C GLY A 51 3.89 -2.74 4.10
N SER A 52 2.96 -2.41 4.99
CA SER A 52 2.73 -3.14 6.22
C SER A 52 1.32 -3.69 6.31
N LEU A 53 1.21 -4.89 6.90
CA LEU A 53 -0.04 -5.46 7.39
C LEU A 53 -0.04 -5.38 8.91
N ALA A 54 -1.14 -4.88 9.47
CA ALA A 54 -1.37 -4.91 10.90
C ALA A 54 -2.62 -5.71 11.23
N PHE A 55 -2.46 -6.65 12.17
CA PHE A 55 -3.51 -7.50 12.69
C PHE A 55 -3.75 -7.14 14.16
N ARG A 56 -5.02 -6.96 14.55
CA ARG A 56 -5.37 -6.68 15.94
C ARG A 56 -5.17 -7.94 16.78
N LYS A 57 -4.33 -7.88 17.82
CA LYS A 57 -3.89 -9.03 18.64
C LYS A 57 -5.04 -9.85 19.26
N ASN A 58 -6.15 -9.21 19.59
CA ASN A 58 -7.34 -9.90 20.14
C ASN A 58 -8.14 -10.68 19.08
N PHE A 59 -7.72 -10.63 17.82
CA PHE A 59 -8.42 -11.19 16.68
C PHE A 59 -7.60 -12.25 15.93
N VAL A 60 -6.26 -12.22 16.03
CA VAL A 60 -5.38 -13.17 15.34
C VAL A 60 -4.18 -13.51 16.21
N ASN A 61 -4.00 -14.80 16.51
CA ASN A 61 -2.82 -15.32 17.20
C ASN A 61 -2.40 -16.71 16.68
N PRO A 62 -1.20 -17.21 17.01
CA PRO A 62 -0.69 -18.49 16.49
C PRO A 62 -1.56 -19.70 16.84
N ASP A 63 -2.11 -19.77 18.05
CA ASP A 63 -2.93 -20.89 18.50
C ASP A 63 -4.25 -20.97 17.72
N GLU A 64 -4.88 -19.82 17.49
CA GLU A 64 -6.07 -19.72 16.64
C GLU A 64 -5.78 -20.17 15.22
N CYS A 65 -4.66 -19.75 14.64
CA CYS A 65 -4.29 -20.16 13.29
C CYS A 65 -3.93 -21.65 13.18
N ASN A 66 -3.34 -22.24 14.24
CA ASN A 66 -3.13 -23.67 14.33
C ASN A 66 -4.47 -24.44 14.41
N ASN A 67 -5.43 -23.94 15.19
CA ASN A 67 -6.77 -24.53 15.27
C ASN A 67 -7.47 -24.51 13.91
N VAL A 68 -7.43 -23.38 13.20
CA VAL A 68 -7.99 -23.26 11.85
C VAL A 68 -7.33 -24.24 10.88
N LYS A 69 -5.99 -24.38 10.93
CA LYS A 69 -5.24 -25.35 10.12
C LYS A 69 -5.66 -26.78 10.41
N ASN A 70 -5.84 -27.14 11.68
CA ASN A 70 -6.27 -28.49 12.07
C ASN A 70 -7.69 -28.79 11.58
N THR A 71 -8.61 -27.84 11.70
CA THR A 71 -9.97 -27.96 11.14
C THR A 71 -9.94 -28.07 9.63
N ALA A 72 -9.09 -27.28 8.94
CA ALA A 72 -8.95 -27.33 7.49
C ALA A 72 -8.38 -28.67 6.98
N ARG A 73 -7.55 -29.37 7.77
CA ARG A 73 -7.11 -30.74 7.42
C ARG A 73 -8.28 -31.72 7.36
N LEU A 74 -9.30 -31.53 8.19
CA LEU A 74 -10.52 -32.35 8.14
C LEU A 74 -11.27 -32.17 6.82
N TYR A 75 -11.13 -31.01 6.16
CA TYR A 75 -11.80 -30.74 4.89
C TYR A 75 -11.29 -31.66 3.77
N LYS A 76 -9.97 -31.96 3.72
CA LYS A 76 -9.39 -32.85 2.70
C LYS A 76 -9.74 -34.32 2.87
N VAL A 77 -9.91 -34.77 4.12
CA VAL A 77 -10.15 -36.19 4.43
C VAL A 77 -11.63 -36.55 4.45
N ASN A 78 -12.53 -35.57 4.53
CA ASN A 78 -13.97 -35.80 4.49
C ASN A 78 -14.49 -35.83 3.05
N SER A 79 -15.14 -36.92 2.68
CA SER A 79 -15.75 -37.12 1.35
C SER A 79 -17.20 -36.65 1.24
N SER A 80 -17.89 -36.48 2.37
CA SER A 80 -19.29 -36.01 2.41
C SER A 80 -19.39 -34.51 2.15
N SER A 81 -20.18 -34.11 1.16
CA SER A 81 -20.40 -32.71 0.78
C SER A 81 -20.96 -31.86 1.93
N GLY A 82 -21.94 -32.38 2.68
CA GLY A 82 -22.52 -31.67 3.83
C GLY A 82 -21.51 -31.44 4.97
N SER A 83 -20.63 -32.42 5.22
CA SER A 83 -19.53 -32.29 6.19
C SER A 83 -18.50 -31.26 5.72
N ARG A 84 -18.15 -31.26 4.43
CA ARG A 84 -17.22 -30.27 3.85
C ARG A 84 -17.75 -28.84 3.96
N THR A 85 -19.04 -28.60 3.74
CA THR A 85 -19.65 -27.27 3.94
C THR A 85 -19.53 -26.79 5.39
N GLY A 86 -19.85 -27.66 6.36
CA GLY A 86 -19.72 -27.32 7.79
C GLY A 86 -18.27 -27.00 8.19
N ILE A 87 -17.31 -27.79 7.72
CA ILE A 87 -15.88 -27.56 7.97
C ILE A 87 -15.41 -26.26 7.31
N LYS A 88 -15.83 -25.99 6.06
CA LYS A 88 -15.51 -24.73 5.36
C LYS A 88 -15.98 -23.51 6.15
N LEU A 89 -17.20 -23.56 6.69
CA LEU A 89 -17.73 -22.49 7.55
C LEU A 89 -16.91 -22.32 8.83
N MET A 90 -16.51 -23.41 9.50
CA MET A 90 -15.67 -23.34 10.70
C MET A 90 -14.27 -22.78 10.43
N VAL A 91 -13.71 -23.05 9.25
CA VAL A 91 -12.41 -22.55 8.83
C VAL A 91 -12.46 -21.08 8.43
N ARG A 92 -13.56 -20.63 7.81
CA ARG A 92 -13.67 -19.29 7.24
C ARG A 92 -14.30 -18.28 8.18
N ASN A 93 -15.46 -18.60 8.75
CA ASN A 93 -16.36 -17.64 9.38
C ASN A 93 -15.68 -16.86 10.52
N ALA A 94 -15.32 -15.62 10.24
CA ALA A 94 -14.78 -14.70 11.22
C ALA A 94 -15.14 -13.26 10.88
N ASN A 95 -14.83 -12.36 11.81
CA ASN A 95 -14.93 -10.93 11.59
C ASN A 95 -13.61 -10.30 12.01
N LEU A 96 -12.60 -10.46 11.13
CA LEU A 96 -11.22 -10.07 11.42
C LEU A 96 -10.87 -8.81 10.65
N ARG A 97 -10.34 -7.82 11.35
CA ARG A 97 -9.92 -6.56 10.74
C ARG A 97 -8.46 -6.65 10.32
N ILE A 98 -8.19 -6.33 9.06
CA ILE A 98 -6.84 -6.19 8.51
C ILE A 98 -6.63 -4.70 8.20
N ASP A 99 -5.59 -4.12 8.78
CA ASP A 99 -5.15 -2.77 8.47
C ASP A 99 -3.98 -2.86 7.46
N LEU A 100 -4.11 -2.18 6.32
CA LEU A 100 -3.09 -2.13 5.26
C LEU A 100 -2.51 -0.73 5.19
N ASN A 101 -1.19 -0.64 5.07
CA ASN A 101 -0.51 0.63 4.80
C ASN A 101 0.51 0.42 3.67
N SER A 102 0.24 1.01 2.50
CA SER A 102 1.18 1.05 1.37
C SER A 102 2.22 2.15 1.54
N TYR A 103 2.01 3.08 2.48
CA TYR A 103 2.80 4.29 2.72
C TYR A 103 2.87 5.27 1.54
N ILE A 104 2.19 4.98 0.42
CA ILE A 104 2.19 5.86 -0.75
C ILE A 104 0.96 6.75 -0.79
N LYS A 105 1.26 8.03 -0.85
CA LYS A 105 0.33 9.15 -0.82
C LYS A 105 0.35 9.87 -2.17
N PHE A 106 -0.20 9.24 -3.22
CA PHE A 106 -0.13 9.77 -4.59
C PHE A 106 -0.85 11.12 -4.76
N ALA A 107 -1.92 11.36 -4.00
CA ALA A 107 -2.80 12.53 -4.12
C ALA A 107 -3.19 13.13 -2.76
N ASP A 108 -2.40 12.85 -1.71
CA ASP A 108 -2.68 13.30 -0.34
C ASP A 108 -2.23 14.75 -0.13
N GLN A 109 -3.04 15.57 0.55
CA GLN A 109 -2.66 16.95 0.86
C GLN A 109 -1.45 17.03 1.79
N ASP A 110 -1.27 16.07 2.71
CA ASP A 110 -0.11 16.07 3.60
C ASP A 110 1.18 15.84 2.81
N PHE A 111 1.13 15.08 1.71
CA PHE A 111 2.29 14.87 0.84
C PHE A 111 2.74 16.19 0.17
N GLU A 112 1.80 17.01 -0.30
CA GLU A 112 2.11 18.36 -0.79
C GLU A 112 2.77 19.21 0.30
N VAL A 113 2.23 19.18 1.51
CA VAL A 113 2.78 19.93 2.66
C VAL A 113 4.20 19.48 2.97
N ASP A 114 4.47 18.18 3.01
CA ASP A 114 5.79 17.63 3.29
C ASP A 114 6.82 17.99 2.20
N VAL A 115 6.41 17.95 0.93
CA VAL A 115 7.25 18.39 -0.18
C VAL A 115 7.56 19.90 -0.08
N LYS A 116 6.57 20.75 0.20
CA LYS A 116 6.78 22.19 0.35
C LYS A 116 7.72 22.52 1.51
N LYS A 117 7.55 21.88 2.67
CA LYS A 117 8.46 22.01 3.83
C LYS A 117 9.90 21.66 3.46
N PHE A 118 10.08 20.54 2.77
CA PHE A 118 11.39 20.08 2.33
C PHE A 118 12.06 21.07 1.36
N ILE A 119 11.34 21.55 0.35
CA ILE A 119 11.86 22.51 -0.63
C ILE A 119 12.12 23.89 -0.01
N SER A 120 11.22 24.37 0.86
CA SER A 120 11.38 25.61 1.64
C SER A 120 12.70 25.60 2.39
N LYS A 121 12.96 24.54 3.16
CA LYS A 121 14.22 24.37 3.88
C LYS A 121 15.43 24.30 2.95
N LYS A 122 15.31 23.61 1.81
CA LYS A 122 16.42 23.44 0.86
C LYS A 122 16.78 24.72 0.11
N LEU A 123 15.80 25.56 -0.21
CA LEU A 123 15.98 26.78 -1.01
C LEU A 123 16.06 28.07 -0.18
N GLY A 124 15.68 28.02 1.10
CA GLY A 124 15.63 29.20 1.97
C GLY A 124 14.52 30.19 1.62
N ILE A 125 13.37 29.69 1.14
CA ILE A 125 12.20 30.49 0.75
C ILE A 125 10.97 30.04 1.54
N SER A 126 9.97 30.91 1.67
CA SER A 126 8.74 30.57 2.41
C SER A 126 7.93 29.46 1.72
N GLU A 127 7.32 28.55 2.48
CA GLU A 127 6.42 27.51 1.96
C GLU A 127 5.25 28.08 1.15
N PHE A 128 4.78 29.28 1.51
CA PHE A 128 3.70 29.99 0.79
C PHE A 128 4.12 30.49 -0.60
N GLN A 129 5.42 30.56 -0.87
CA GLN A 129 5.98 30.95 -2.17
C GLN A 129 6.28 29.75 -3.07
N ILE A 130 5.95 28.54 -2.61
CA ILE A 130 6.17 27.30 -3.37
C ILE A 130 4.84 26.87 -3.98
N LYS A 131 4.80 26.81 -5.31
CA LYS A 131 3.70 26.20 -6.06
C LYS A 131 4.01 24.73 -6.26
N TYR A 132 3.07 23.87 -5.91
CA TYR A 132 3.16 22.43 -6.08
C TYR A 132 2.10 22.01 -7.09
N ASP A 133 2.54 21.36 -8.18
CA ASP A 133 1.66 20.85 -9.21
C ASP A 133 1.77 19.32 -9.26
N ASN A 134 0.71 18.64 -8.82
CA ASN A 134 0.61 17.19 -8.88
C ASN A 134 -0.70 16.77 -9.56
N ASN A 135 -0.62 16.67 -10.89
CA ASN A 135 -1.70 16.14 -11.72
C ASN A 135 -1.73 14.61 -11.79
N PHE A 136 -0.95 13.91 -10.97
CA PHE A 136 -0.93 12.45 -10.99
C PHE A 136 -2.29 11.90 -10.58
N LYS A 137 -2.88 11.06 -11.45
CA LYS A 137 -4.14 10.36 -11.19
C LYS A 137 -3.88 8.87 -11.17
N LEU A 138 -4.35 8.20 -10.12
CA LEU A 138 -4.45 6.74 -10.12
C LEU A 138 -5.58 6.33 -11.07
N THR A 139 -5.26 5.40 -11.95
CA THR A 139 -6.18 4.84 -12.96
C THR A 139 -6.69 3.48 -12.53
N ASP A 140 -5.87 2.70 -11.84
CA ASP A 140 -6.20 1.35 -11.42
C ASP A 140 -5.36 0.92 -10.20
N ALA A 141 -5.88 -0.06 -9.45
CA ALA A 141 -5.17 -0.74 -8.39
C ALA A 141 -5.47 -2.24 -8.46
N ASN A 142 -4.44 -3.06 -8.67
CA ASN A 142 -4.56 -4.51 -8.69
C ASN A 142 -4.01 -5.13 -7.43
N ILE A 143 -4.59 -6.25 -7.02
CA ILE A 143 -4.18 -7.00 -5.83
C ILE A 143 -3.96 -8.42 -6.28
N ASP A 144 -2.88 -9.01 -5.78
CA ASP A 144 -2.57 -10.41 -5.95
C ASP A 144 -2.16 -11.02 -4.61
N ILE A 145 -2.41 -12.32 -4.47
CA ILE A 145 -1.96 -13.11 -3.33
C ILE A 145 -1.22 -14.34 -3.82
N THR A 146 0.05 -14.41 -3.45
CA THR A 146 0.87 -15.61 -3.67
C THR A 146 0.85 -16.49 -2.43
N TYR A 147 0.62 -17.80 -2.64
CA TYR A 147 0.50 -18.77 -1.55
C TYR A 147 1.68 -19.74 -1.58
N LYS A 148 2.26 -20.01 -0.40
CA LYS A 148 3.17 -21.14 -0.21
C LYS A 148 2.37 -22.44 -0.22
N GLU A 149 3.05 -23.57 -0.48
CA GLU A 149 2.42 -24.89 -0.55
C GLU A 149 1.63 -25.26 0.72
N GLN A 150 2.14 -24.87 1.88
CA GLN A 150 1.55 -25.17 3.19
C GLN A 150 0.41 -24.23 3.63
N ALA A 151 -0.03 -23.29 2.78
CA ALA A 151 -1.12 -22.38 3.11
C ALA A 151 -2.41 -23.14 3.45
N ILE A 152 -3.13 -22.69 4.49
CA ILE A 152 -4.43 -23.22 4.91
C ILE A 152 -5.42 -23.13 3.76
N SER A 153 -5.37 -22.04 2.99
CA SER A 153 -6.21 -21.79 1.83
C SER A 153 -6.06 -22.87 0.74
N ASN A 154 -4.89 -23.53 0.63
CA ASN A 154 -4.68 -24.66 -0.28
C ASN A 154 -5.39 -25.95 0.21
N LEU A 155 -5.82 -25.99 1.47
CA LEU A 155 -6.54 -27.13 2.01
C LEU A 155 -8.03 -27.09 1.64
N ILE A 156 -8.60 -25.90 1.58
CA ILE A 156 -10.00 -25.68 1.19
C ILE A 156 -10.15 -25.59 -0.34
N ASP A 157 -9.11 -25.10 -1.03
CA ASP A 157 -9.02 -25.02 -2.50
C ASP A 157 -10.11 -24.17 -3.18
N GLU A 158 -10.62 -23.15 -2.48
CA GLU A 158 -11.64 -22.23 -2.99
C GLU A 158 -11.19 -20.78 -2.84
N LYS A 159 -9.99 -20.47 -3.35
CA LYS A 159 -9.33 -19.16 -3.18
C LYS A 159 -10.00 -18.01 -3.95
N HIS A 160 -10.72 -18.33 -5.02
CA HIS A 160 -11.48 -17.34 -5.80
C HIS A 160 -12.51 -16.59 -4.95
N GLU A 161 -13.00 -17.18 -3.86
CA GLU A 161 -13.91 -16.50 -2.92
C GLU A 161 -13.22 -15.34 -2.19
N PHE A 162 -11.89 -15.32 -2.12
CA PHE A 162 -11.16 -14.22 -1.49
C PHE A 162 -11.22 -12.95 -2.32
N ASP A 163 -11.29 -13.05 -3.65
CA ASP A 163 -11.28 -11.89 -4.56
C ASP A 163 -12.38 -10.88 -4.21
N GLU A 164 -13.55 -11.38 -3.80
CA GLU A 164 -14.65 -10.54 -3.28
C GLU A 164 -14.22 -9.72 -2.07
N SER A 165 -13.52 -10.34 -1.12
CA SER A 165 -13.04 -9.67 0.09
C SER A 165 -11.83 -8.78 -0.17
N LEU A 166 -11.05 -9.06 -1.21
CA LEU A 166 -9.90 -8.24 -1.62
C LEU A 166 -10.35 -6.98 -2.37
N HIS A 167 -11.54 -6.98 -2.98
CA HIS A 167 -12.08 -5.79 -3.63
C HIS A 167 -12.15 -4.59 -2.67
N ASP A 168 -12.51 -4.84 -1.40
CA ASP A 168 -12.59 -3.81 -0.37
C ASP A 168 -11.23 -3.15 -0.06
N PHE A 169 -10.11 -3.82 -0.31
CA PHE A 169 -8.79 -3.22 -0.16
C PHE A 169 -8.50 -2.17 -1.24
N LYS A 170 -9.10 -2.30 -2.43
CA LYS A 170 -8.93 -1.39 -3.59
C LYS A 170 -9.84 -0.16 -3.50
N ASN A 171 -9.95 0.45 -2.32
CA ASN A 171 -10.87 1.57 -2.09
C ASN A 171 -10.20 2.95 -2.24
N ILE A 172 -11.04 3.99 -2.31
CA ILE A 172 -10.61 5.40 -2.47
C ILE A 172 -9.63 5.81 -1.36
N ILE A 173 -9.79 5.32 -0.13
CA ILE A 173 -8.91 5.69 0.98
C ILE A 173 -7.51 5.11 0.76
N MET A 174 -7.38 3.85 0.34
CA MET A 174 -6.10 3.25 -0.03
C MET A 174 -5.44 4.04 -1.18
N ASN A 175 -6.21 4.35 -2.23
CA ASN A 175 -5.71 5.07 -3.41
C ASN A 175 -5.25 6.50 -3.07
N THR A 176 -5.93 7.19 -2.15
CA THR A 176 -5.62 8.59 -1.82
C THR A 176 -4.57 8.72 -0.72
N LYS A 177 -4.74 7.97 0.37
CA LYS A 177 -3.95 8.13 1.60
C LYS A 177 -2.88 7.06 1.80
N GLY A 178 -2.89 6.00 0.98
CA GLY A 178 -1.96 4.89 1.13
C GLY A 178 -2.24 3.99 2.32
N TYR A 179 -3.40 4.09 2.96
CA TYR A 179 -3.78 3.18 4.04
C TYR A 179 -5.27 2.88 4.01
N THR A 180 -5.66 1.69 4.46
CA THR A 180 -7.06 1.33 4.63
C THR A 180 -7.25 0.28 5.70
N SER A 181 -8.50 0.06 6.07
CA SER A 181 -8.89 -0.97 7.02
C SER A 181 -10.15 -1.66 6.56
N VAL A 182 -10.11 -2.99 6.51
CA VAL A 182 -11.21 -3.79 5.97
C VAL A 182 -11.51 -4.96 6.92
N GLN A 183 -12.80 -5.23 7.09
CA GLN A 183 -13.27 -6.45 7.75
C GLN A 183 -13.22 -7.60 6.75
N ASN A 184 -12.57 -8.69 7.15
CA ASN A 184 -12.38 -9.88 6.34
C ASN A 184 -13.10 -11.06 7.00
N LYS A 185 -13.89 -11.77 6.19
CA LYS A 185 -14.69 -12.93 6.61
C LYS A 185 -13.96 -14.27 6.47
N PHE A 186 -12.71 -14.28 6.01
CA PHE A 186 -11.92 -15.46 5.68
C PHE A 186 -10.74 -15.63 6.66
N LYS A 187 -10.98 -16.35 7.76
CA LYS A 187 -9.95 -16.60 8.79
C LYS A 187 -8.76 -17.41 8.28
N ASP A 188 -8.97 -18.30 7.31
CA ASP A 188 -7.90 -19.01 6.59
C ASP A 188 -6.95 -18.04 5.88
N LEU A 189 -7.48 -17.10 5.09
CA LEU A 189 -6.69 -16.06 4.45
C LEU A 189 -5.93 -15.21 5.47
N VAL A 190 -6.61 -14.74 6.53
CA VAL A 190 -5.99 -13.90 7.56
C VAL A 190 -4.84 -14.65 8.25
N CYS A 191 -5.04 -15.92 8.58
CA CYS A 191 -4.01 -16.75 9.18
C CYS A 191 -2.85 -17.07 8.23
N ASP A 192 -3.12 -17.25 6.95
CA ASP A 192 -2.07 -17.42 5.93
C ASP A 192 -1.22 -16.16 5.78
N LEU A 193 -1.83 -14.97 5.75
CA LEU A 193 -1.12 -13.70 5.73
C LEU A 193 -0.33 -13.48 7.02
N TYR A 194 -0.95 -13.68 8.18
CA TYR A 194 -0.33 -13.52 9.50
C TYR A 194 0.87 -14.46 9.71
N SER A 195 0.76 -15.71 9.26
CA SER A 195 1.85 -16.70 9.41
C SER A 195 2.91 -16.60 8.32
N GLY A 196 2.77 -15.67 7.36
CA GLY A 196 3.65 -15.55 6.20
C GLY A 196 3.57 -16.73 5.22
N ASN A 197 2.46 -17.48 5.22
CA ASN A 197 2.18 -18.53 4.23
C ASN A 197 1.47 -18.00 2.98
N ALA A 198 0.93 -16.79 3.05
CA ALA A 198 0.50 -16.00 1.91
C ALA A 198 1.20 -14.64 1.92
N LYS A 199 1.43 -14.08 0.73
CA LYS A 199 1.95 -12.72 0.55
C LYS A 199 0.98 -11.91 -0.28
N LEU A 200 0.60 -10.75 0.24
CA LEU A 200 -0.25 -9.79 -0.45
C LEU A 200 0.64 -8.79 -1.21
N THR A 201 0.33 -8.59 -2.48
CA THR A 201 0.98 -7.58 -3.32
C THR A 201 -0.10 -6.69 -3.93
N MET A 202 0.18 -5.39 -4.03
CA MET A 202 -0.70 -4.43 -4.69
C MET A 202 0.07 -3.66 -5.76
N GLU A 203 -0.52 -3.55 -6.94
CA GLU A 203 0.02 -2.80 -8.09
C GLU A 203 -0.84 -1.56 -8.31
N PHE A 204 -0.28 -0.39 -8.07
CA PHE A 204 -0.89 0.89 -8.40
C PHE A 204 -0.50 1.33 -9.81
N LYS A 205 -1.48 1.74 -10.60
CA LYS A 205 -1.28 2.36 -11.91
C LYS A 205 -1.79 3.78 -11.89
N GLY A 206 -1.04 4.68 -12.49
CA GLY A 206 -1.49 6.06 -12.66
C GLY A 206 -0.69 6.83 -13.70
N ARG A 207 -1.20 7.99 -14.09
CA ARG A 207 -0.62 8.84 -15.13
C ARG A 207 -0.83 10.32 -14.81
N TYR A 208 -0.03 11.20 -15.41
CA TYR A 208 -0.17 12.66 -15.25
C TYR A 208 -1.13 13.27 -16.27
N ASN A 209 -1.13 12.76 -17.50
CA ASN A 209 -2.06 13.13 -18.57
C ASN A 209 -2.69 11.88 -19.19
N GLU A 210 -3.83 12.04 -19.88
CA GLU A 210 -4.55 10.91 -20.49
C GLU A 210 -3.71 10.15 -21.53
N ASP A 211 -2.86 10.87 -22.27
CA ASP A 211 -1.97 10.35 -23.32
C ASP A 211 -0.63 9.81 -22.79
N ASP A 212 -0.33 9.99 -21.49
CA ASP A 212 0.92 9.50 -20.92
C ASP A 212 0.89 7.98 -20.71
N LYS A 213 2.07 7.35 -20.76
CA LYS A 213 2.23 5.96 -20.31
C LYS A 213 1.95 5.86 -18.82
N ASP A 214 1.26 4.80 -18.41
CA ASP A 214 1.02 4.53 -16.99
C ASP A 214 2.36 4.30 -16.27
N PHE A 215 2.54 5.01 -15.16
CA PHE A 215 3.48 4.66 -14.11
C PHE A 215 2.92 3.51 -13.29
N ILE A 216 3.79 2.54 -12.99
CA ILE A 216 3.44 1.35 -12.21
C ILE A 216 4.25 1.33 -10.92
N ALA A 217 3.54 1.20 -9.80
CA ALA A 217 4.10 1.11 -8.46
C ALA A 217 3.66 -0.21 -7.81
N LEU A 218 4.61 -1.04 -7.41
CA LEU A 218 4.35 -2.32 -6.77
C LEU A 218 4.64 -2.26 -5.26
N VAL A 219 3.66 -2.69 -4.47
CA VAL A 219 3.73 -2.78 -3.01
C VAL A 219 3.75 -4.23 -2.60
N ASN A 220 4.78 -4.66 -1.89
CA ASN A 220 4.77 -5.94 -1.21
C ASN A 220 4.45 -5.72 0.26
N PHE A 221 3.38 -6.32 0.76
CA PHE A 221 3.01 -6.24 2.17
C PHE A 221 3.72 -7.33 2.97
N ASP A 222 5.05 -7.22 3.06
CA ASP A 222 5.90 -8.20 3.72
C ASP A 222 6.14 -7.90 5.21
N ASN A 223 5.84 -6.68 5.68
CA ASN A 223 6.01 -6.28 7.07
C ASN A 223 4.75 -6.56 7.90
N ILE A 224 4.73 -7.70 8.59
CA ILE A 224 3.64 -8.09 9.49
C ILE A 224 3.90 -7.47 10.86
N LYS A 225 3.25 -6.34 11.17
CA LYS A 225 3.33 -5.71 12.49
C LYS A 225 2.23 -6.30 13.37
N SER A 226 2.59 -6.95 14.48
CA SER A 226 1.62 -7.13 15.55
C SER A 226 1.44 -5.77 16.24
N ILE A 227 0.20 -5.31 16.47
CA ILE A 227 -0.08 -3.96 16.99
C ILE A 227 0.57 -3.70 18.38
N ASN A 228 1.15 -4.72 19.03
CA ASN A 228 1.86 -4.59 20.29
C ASN A 228 3.38 -4.35 20.16
N GLU A 229 3.93 -4.27 18.96
CA GLU A 229 5.33 -3.81 18.74
C GLU A 229 5.44 -2.29 18.63
N SER A 230 4.33 -1.57 18.86
CA SER A 230 4.25 -0.11 18.89
C SER A 230 3.75 0.33 20.27
N ASN A 231 4.56 0.07 21.31
CA ASN A 231 4.50 0.76 22.60
C ASN A 231 5.92 1.16 22.99
#